data_AF-A0A3M4ACQ9-F1
#
_entry.id   AF-A0A3M4ACQ9-F1
#
_cell.length_a   1.000
_cell.length_b   1.000
_cell.length_c   1.000
_cell.angle_alpha   90.00
_cell.angle_beta   90.00
_cell.angle_gamma   90.00
#
_symmetry.space_group_name_H-M   'P 1'
#
loop_
_entity.id
_entity.type
_entity.pdbx_description
1 polymer ?
#
loop_
_entity_poly.entity_id
_entity_poly.type
_entity_poly.pdbx_seq_one_letter_code
_entity_poly.pdbx_strand_id
1 'polypeptide(L)'
;MLDVVPRINPGGLVYMDIQQQVSDAQDQASSSNDTQNNPRISTRSVSTQVAVQSGQTVLLGGLIKQDNAESVSAVPYLGRIPGLRWLFGNTSKSKDRTELIVLITPRVITSSSQARQVTDDYRQQMQLLKPGG
;
A
#
# COMPACT_ATOMS: atom_id res chain seq x y z
N MET A 1 -1.53 -8.91 4.82
CA MET A 1 -1.02 -10.28 4.65
C MET A 1 -0.19 -10.37 3.39
N LEU A 2 0.85 -11.20 3.42
CA LEU A 2 1.70 -11.53 2.29
C LEU A 2 1.82 -13.04 2.24
N ASP A 3 1.48 -13.63 1.10
CA ASP A 3 1.62 -15.04 0.81
C ASP A 3 2.50 -15.20 -0.44
N VAL A 4 3.46 -16.13 -0.38
CA VAL A 4 4.47 -16.31 -1.42
C VAL A 4 4.76 -17.80 -1.59
N VAL A 5 4.58 -18.31 -2.80
CA VAL A 5 4.93 -19.68 -3.18
C VAL A 5 6.11 -19.67 -4.15
N PRO A 6 7.33 -19.98 -3.69
CA PRO A 6 8.51 -20.00 -4.55
C PRO A 6 8.74 -21.38 -5.19
N ARG A 7 9.24 -21.39 -6.42
CA ARG A 7 9.77 -22.56 -7.13
C ARG A 7 11.11 -22.23 -7.75
N ILE A 8 12.13 -23.00 -7.40
CA ILE A 8 13.52 -22.75 -7.80
C ILE A 8 13.90 -23.74 -8.90
N ASN A 9 14.52 -23.27 -9.98
CA ASN A 9 15.11 -24.14 -10.98
C ASN A 9 16.60 -24.41 -10.69
N PRO A 10 17.22 -25.44 -11.29
CA PRO A 10 18.64 -25.73 -11.11
C PRO A 10 19.59 -24.59 -11.57
N GLY A 11 19.11 -23.68 -12.41
CA GLY A 11 19.85 -22.52 -12.91
C GLY A 11 19.79 -21.28 -12.01
N GLY A 12 19.18 -21.37 -10.81
CA GLY A 12 19.11 -20.25 -9.86
C GLY A 12 17.97 -19.25 -10.10
N LEU A 13 17.14 -19.48 -11.11
CA LEU A 13 15.93 -18.70 -11.38
C LEU A 13 14.83 -19.11 -10.40
N VAL A 14 14.24 -18.10 -9.75
CA VAL A 14 13.18 -18.27 -8.76
C VAL A 14 11.88 -17.76 -9.36
N TYR A 15 10.92 -18.67 -9.54
CA TYR A 15 9.54 -18.35 -9.85
C TYR A 15 8.78 -18.12 -8.54
N MET A 16 8.03 -17.03 -8.44
CA MET A 16 7.25 -16.71 -7.26
C MET A 16 5.82 -16.37 -7.67
N ASP A 17 4.86 -17.04 -7.05
CA ASP A 17 3.47 -16.59 -7.00
C ASP A 17 3.29 -15.79 -5.71
N ILE A 18 2.94 -14.51 -5.84
CA ILE A 18 2.86 -13.57 -4.73
C ILE A 18 1.43 -13.05 -4.64
N GLN A 19 0.85 -13.17 -3.45
CA GLN A 19 -0.44 -12.60 -3.10
C GLN A 19 -0.26 -11.68 -1.89
N GLN A 20 -0.43 -10.37 -2.11
CA GLN A 20 -0.35 -9.38 -1.06
C GLN A 20 -1.70 -8.72 -0.86
N GLN A 21 -2.14 -8.60 0.39
CA GLN A 21 -3.32 -7.84 0.76
C GLN A 21 -2.98 -6.87 1.90
N VAL A 22 -3.34 -5.60 1.72
CA VAL A 22 -3.20 -4.54 2.72
C VAL A 22 -4.60 -4.00 3.02
N SER A 23 -5.03 -4.08 4.26
CA SER A 23 -6.33 -3.57 4.70
C SER A 23 -6.13 -2.39 5.62
N ASP A 24 -6.96 -1.37 5.43
CA ASP A 24 -6.97 -0.13 6.21
C ASP A 24 -8.40 0.09 6.72
N ALA A 25 -8.54 0.35 8.02
CA ALA A 25 -9.83 0.64 8.64
C ALA A 25 -10.03 2.15 8.60
N GLN A 26 -10.99 2.62 7.82
CA GLN A 26 -11.29 4.04 7.76
C GLN A 26 -12.33 4.36 8.84
N ASP A 27 -11.87 5.00 9.92
CA ASP A 27 -12.74 5.54 10.96
C ASP A 27 -13.58 6.66 10.35
N GLN A 28 -14.90 6.49 10.34
CA GLN A 28 -15.82 7.58 10.02
C GLN A 28 -15.75 8.57 11.17
N ALA A 29 -15.37 9.82 10.88
CA ALA A 29 -15.64 10.94 11.76
C ALA A 29 -17.16 10.95 12.02
N SER A 30 -17.54 10.68 13.26
CA SER A 30 -18.91 10.40 13.69
C SER A 30 -19.88 11.44 13.14
N SER A 31 -20.60 11.09 12.07
CA SER A 31 -21.78 11.86 11.66
C SER A 31 -22.84 11.58 12.71
N SER A 32 -23.27 12.62 13.42
CA SER A 32 -24.02 12.59 14.68
C SER A 32 -25.45 12.02 14.59
N ASN A 33 -25.77 11.21 13.58
CA ASN A 33 -27.10 10.64 13.33
C ASN A 33 -27.10 9.21 12.78
N ASP A 34 -25.96 8.50 12.78
CA ASP A 34 -25.94 7.08 12.42
C ASP A 34 -25.59 6.22 13.63
N THR A 35 -26.57 5.51 14.17
CA THR A 35 -26.43 4.57 15.29
C THR A 35 -25.63 3.31 14.93
N GLN A 36 -25.12 3.21 13.69
CA GLN A 36 -24.33 2.09 13.21
C GLN A 36 -22.91 2.55 12.85
N ASN A 37 -22.02 2.60 13.85
CA ASN A 37 -20.58 2.82 13.65
C ASN A 37 -19.96 1.59 12.96
N ASN A 38 -20.17 1.41 11.65
CA ASN A 38 -19.56 0.34 10.86
C ASN A 38 -18.29 0.88 10.18
N PRO A 39 -17.08 0.47 10.60
CA PRO A 39 -15.85 0.95 9.99
C PRO A 39 -15.81 0.52 8.52
N ARG A 40 -15.52 1.46 7.62
CA ARG A 40 -15.35 1.14 6.21
C ARG A 40 -13.97 0.55 6.02
N ILE A 41 -13.89 -0.76 5.76
CA ILE A 41 -12.62 -1.44 5.50
C ILE A 41 -12.23 -1.26 4.03
N SER A 42 -11.13 -0.56 3.78
CA SER A 42 -10.53 -0.45 2.45
C SER A 42 -9.48 -1.55 2.29
N THR A 43 -9.71 -2.49 1.39
CA THR A 43 -8.77 -3.58 1.09
C THR A 43 -8.06 -3.34 -0.24
N ARG A 44 -6.74 -3.48 -0.26
CA ARG A 44 -5.89 -3.45 -1.45
C ARG A 44 -5.33 -4.86 -1.64
N SER A 45 -5.47 -5.45 -2.82
CA SER A 45 -4.89 -6.76 -3.14
C SER A 45 -4.05 -6.72 -4.43
N VAL A 46 -2.96 -7.48 -4.45
CA VAL A 46 -2.09 -7.71 -5.60
C VAL A 46 -1.85 -9.21 -5.72
N SER A 47 -1.97 -9.74 -6.93
CA SER A 47 -1.60 -11.11 -7.28
C SER A 47 -0.73 -11.05 -8.52
N THR A 48 0.50 -11.54 -8.42
CA THR A 48 1.49 -11.45 -9.49
C THR A 48 2.37 -12.69 -9.51
N GLN A 49 2.72 -13.15 -10.71
CA GLN A 49 3.71 -14.19 -10.91
C GLN A 49 4.97 -13.58 -11.52
N VAL A 50 6.13 -13.84 -10.91
CA VAL A 50 7.42 -13.31 -11.38
C VAL A 50 8.48 -14.38 -11.45
N ALA A 51 9.43 -14.21 -12.37
CA ALA A 51 10.64 -15.01 -12.49
C ALA A 51 11.84 -14.09 -12.37
N VAL A 52 12.67 -14.29 -11.35
CA VAL A 52 13.82 -13.42 -11.05
C VAL A 52 14.98 -14.25 -10.55
N GLN A 53 16.20 -13.84 -10.90
CA GLN A 53 17.40 -14.53 -10.43
C GLN A 53 17.60 -14.34 -8.93
N SER A 54 18.15 -15.35 -8.27
CA SER A 54 18.49 -15.23 -6.86
C SER A 54 19.43 -14.04 -6.60
N GLY A 55 19.10 -13.23 -5.59
CA GLY A 55 19.83 -12.03 -5.20
C GLY A 55 19.47 -10.76 -5.98
N GLN A 56 18.69 -10.86 -7.05
CA GLN A 56 18.25 -9.69 -7.82
C GLN A 56 16.92 -9.14 -7.30
N THR A 57 16.77 -7.82 -7.27
CA THR A 57 15.52 -7.16 -6.91
C THR A 57 14.66 -6.92 -8.14
N VAL A 58 13.36 -7.23 -8.06
CA VAL A 58 12.37 -6.92 -9.09
C VAL A 58 11.24 -6.06 -8.53
N LEU A 59 10.79 -5.09 -9.33
CA LEU A 59 9.59 -4.29 -9.08
C LEU A 59 8.38 -5.07 -9.61
N LEU A 60 7.47 -5.49 -8.72
CA LEU A 60 6.25 -6.21 -9.12
C LEU A 60 5.21 -5.27 -9.73
N GLY A 61 5.27 -3.99 -9.34
CA GLY A 61 4.36 -2.93 -9.78
C GLY A 61 4.06 -1.92 -8.69
N GLY A 62 3.12 -1.03 -8.96
CA GLY A 62 2.58 -0.10 -7.97
C GLY A 62 1.10 0.21 -8.17
N LEU A 63 0.38 0.44 -7.06
CA LEU A 63 -1.03 0.85 -7.06
C LEU A 63 -1.10 2.34 -6.71
N ILE A 64 -1.58 3.16 -7.65
CA ILE A 64 -1.79 4.59 -7.45
C ILE A 64 -3.29 4.82 -7.20
N LYS A 65 -3.63 5.30 -6.00
CA LYS A 65 -4.99 5.76 -5.67
C LYS A 65 -5.01 7.28 -5.75
N GLN A 66 -6.02 7.84 -6.41
CA GLN A 66 -6.31 9.27 -6.40
C GLN A 66 -7.76 9.46 -5.99
N ASP A 67 -7.99 9.98 -4.80
CA ASP A 67 -9.32 10.37 -4.32
C ASP A 67 -9.52 11.86 -4.60
N ASN A 68 -10.50 12.19 -5.45
CA ASN A 68 -10.91 13.56 -5.73
C ASN A 68 -12.27 13.79 -5.07
N ALA A 69 -12.35 14.73 -4.13
CA ALA A 69 -13.60 15.14 -3.50
C ALA A 69 -13.91 16.59 -3.88
N GLU A 70 -15.09 16.83 -4.46
CA GLU A 70 -15.62 18.16 -4.73
C GLU A 70 -16.92 18.36 -3.95
N SER A 71 -16.93 19.34 -3.06
CA SER A 71 -18.09 19.74 -2.27
C SER A 71 -18.54 21.12 -2.72
N VAL A 72 -19.79 21.23 -3.18
CA VAL A 72 -20.40 22.51 -3.55
C VAL A 72 -21.53 22.81 -2.58
N SER A 73 -21.38 23.90 -1.83
CA SER A 73 -22.43 24.43 -0.96
C SER A 73 -22.92 25.75 -1.55
N ALA A 74 -24.21 25.88 -1.85
CA ALA A 74 -24.76 27.11 -2.42
C ALA A 74 -26.13 27.45 -1.83
N VAL A 75 -26.44 28.74 -1.73
CA VAL A 75 -27.75 29.21 -1.27
C VAL A 75 -28.83 28.83 -2.30
N PRO A 76 -29.96 28.22 -1.90
CA PRO A 76 -31.07 27.91 -2.80
C PRO A 76 -31.54 29.16 -3.57
N TYR A 77 -31.93 28.99 -4.83
CA TYR A 77 -32.30 30.06 -5.79
C TYR A 77 -31.16 31.00 -6.26
N LEU A 78 -30.31 31.50 -5.35
CA LEU A 78 -29.24 32.45 -5.69
C LEU A 78 -28.00 31.78 -6.30
N GLY A 79 -27.74 30.51 -5.95
CA GLY A 79 -26.59 29.75 -6.46
C GLY A 79 -26.63 29.39 -7.95
N ARG A 80 -27.77 29.60 -8.65
CA ARG A 80 -27.93 29.29 -10.08
C ARG A 80 -27.80 30.50 -10.99
N ILE A 81 -27.66 31.72 -10.44
CA ILE A 81 -27.55 32.95 -11.25
C ILE A 81 -26.12 33.05 -11.81
N PRO A 82 -25.94 33.00 -13.15
CA PRO A 82 -24.62 33.21 -13.76
C PRO A 82 -24.10 34.62 -13.39
N GLY A 83 -22.84 34.71 -12.95
CA GLY A 83 -22.20 35.96 -12.52
C GLY A 83 -22.21 36.23 -11.00
N LEU A 84 -23.23 35.78 -10.26
CA LEU A 84 -23.32 35.93 -8.79
C LEU A 84 -22.94 34.64 -8.02
N ARG A 85 -22.68 33.55 -8.75
CA ARG A 85 -22.42 32.21 -8.22
C ARG A 85 -21.26 32.14 -7.20
N TRP A 86 -20.23 32.97 -7.35
CA TRP A 86 -19.07 32.98 -6.43
C TRP A 86 -19.35 33.69 -5.10
N LEU A 87 -20.38 34.57 -5.02
CA LEU A 87 -20.73 35.31 -3.79
C LEU A 87 -21.69 34.52 -2.89
N PHE A 88 -22.42 33.56 -3.46
CA PHE A 88 -23.47 32.79 -2.76
C PHE A 88 -23.23 31.27 -2.79
N GLY A 89 -22.02 30.85 -3.16
CA GLY A 89 -21.61 29.46 -3.19
C GLY A 89 -20.15 29.27 -2.82
N ASN A 90 -19.86 28.22 -2.06
CA ASN A 90 -18.52 27.76 -1.73
C ASN A 90 -18.25 26.44 -2.46
N THR A 91 -17.08 26.31 -3.07
CA THR A 91 -16.61 25.05 -3.67
C THR A 91 -15.33 24.64 -2.97
N SER A 92 -15.37 23.51 -2.26
CA SER A 92 -14.19 22.88 -1.67
C SER A 92 -13.73 21.73 -2.56
N LYS A 93 -12.44 21.67 -2.86
CA LYS A 93 -11.81 20.60 -3.62
C LYS A 93 -10.71 19.97 -2.76
N SER A 94 -10.80 18.68 -2.51
CA SER A 94 -9.73 17.88 -1.88
C SER A 94 -9.20 16.85 -2.87
N LYS A 95 -7.88 16.62 -2.82
CA LYS A 95 -7.19 15.64 -3.65
C LYS A 95 -6.20 14.87 -2.79
N ASP A 96 -6.49 13.59 -2.56
CA ASP A 96 -5.61 12.68 -1.81
C ASP A 96 -5.00 11.65 -2.76
N ARG A 97 -3.67 11.49 -2.71
CA ARG A 97 -2.95 10.53 -3.55
C ARG A 97 -2.14 9.57 -2.69
N THR A 98 -2.33 8.28 -2.89
CA THR A 98 -1.59 7.22 -2.19
C THR A 98 -0.91 6.31 -3.20
N GLU A 99 0.39 6.06 -3.03
CA GLU A 99 1.18 5.18 -3.89
C GLU A 99 1.70 4.01 -3.07
N LEU A 100 1.46 2.78 -3.54
CA LEU A 100 2.07 1.57 -3.00
C LEU A 100 3.03 1.01 -4.03
N ILE A 101 4.30 0.81 -3.65
CA ILE A 101 5.34 0.19 -4.48
C ILE A 101 5.75 -1.12 -3.82
N VAL A 102 5.82 -2.20 -4.61
CA VAL A 102 6.19 -3.53 -4.10
C VAL A 102 7.47 -4.03 -4.79
N LEU A 103 8.54 -4.17 -4.00
CA LEU A 103 9.82 -4.72 -4.44
C LEU A 103 10.08 -6.07 -3.75
N ILE A 104 10.62 -7.02 -4.50
CA ILE A 104 11.00 -8.34 -3.97
C ILE A 104 12.41 -8.71 -4.39
N THR A 105 13.17 -9.29 -3.46
CA THR A 105 14.52 -9.81 -3.69
C THR A 105 14.60 -11.25 -3.16
N PRO A 106 14.46 -12.29 -4.00
CA PRO A 106 14.57 -13.67 -3.54
C PRO A 106 16.02 -14.00 -3.19
N ARG A 107 16.24 -14.78 -2.13
CA ARG A 107 17.55 -15.35 -1.79
C ARG A 107 17.43 -16.85 -1.64
N VAL A 108 18.21 -17.60 -2.44
CA VAL A 108 18.27 -19.05 -2.41
C VAL A 108 19.44 -19.44 -1.52
N ILE A 109 19.18 -20.28 -0.52
CA ILE A 109 20.20 -20.76 0.42
C ILE A 109 20.36 -22.25 0.18
N THR A 110 21.55 -22.68 -0.24
CA THR A 110 21.82 -24.07 -0.64
C THR A 110 22.64 -24.86 0.38
N SER A 111 23.18 -24.19 1.41
CA SER A 111 24.01 -24.82 2.44
C SER A 111 23.74 -24.28 3.83
N SER A 112 24.01 -25.11 4.84
CA SER A 112 23.87 -24.73 6.25
C SER A 112 24.87 -23.66 6.68
N SER A 113 26.06 -23.59 6.05
CA SER A 113 27.03 -22.51 6.28
C SER A 113 26.50 -21.17 5.79
N GLN A 114 25.92 -21.11 4.58
CA GLN A 114 25.28 -19.91 4.06
C GLN A 114 24.09 -19.48 4.94
N ALA A 115 23.28 -20.44 5.42
CA ALA A 115 22.17 -20.13 6.32
C ALA A 115 22.65 -19.46 7.62
N ARG A 116 23.75 -19.94 8.21
CA ARG A 116 24.34 -19.33 9.41
C ARG A 116 24.85 -17.91 9.11
N GLN A 117 25.59 -17.73 8.01
CA GLN A 117 26.11 -16.43 7.62
C GLN A 117 24.97 -15.40 7.44
N VAL A 118 23.92 -15.76 6.71
CA VAL A 118 22.75 -14.87 6.54
C VAL A 118 22.14 -14.51 7.89
N THR A 119 21.97 -15.48 8.78
CA THR A 119 21.40 -15.23 10.11
C THR A 119 22.28 -14.32 10.96
N ASP A 120 23.60 -14.48 10.89
CA ASP A 120 24.56 -13.69 11.66
C ASP A 120 24.63 -12.25 11.13
N ASP A 121 24.61 -12.05 9.81
CA ASP A 121 24.53 -10.73 9.17
C ASP A 121 23.26 -9.97 9.64
N TYR A 122 22.11 -10.65 9.64
CA TYR A 122 20.84 -10.07 10.12
C TYR A 122 20.90 -9.71 11.61
N ARG A 123 21.53 -10.55 12.45
CA ARG A 123 21.69 -10.28 13.88
C ARG A 123 22.54 -9.05 14.15
N GLN A 124 23.64 -8.89 13.43
CA GLN A 124 24.50 -7.72 13.54
C GLN A 124 23.75 -6.45 13.14
N GLN A 125 23.02 -6.49 12.02
CA GLN A 125 22.24 -5.35 11.56
C GLN A 125 21.15 -4.95 12.57
N MET A 126 20.48 -5.92 13.20
CA MET A 126 19.49 -5.65 14.25
C MET A 126 20.10 -5.08 15.54
N GLN A 127 21.33 -5.46 15.89
CA GLN A 127 22.03 -4.89 17.05
C GLN A 127 22.41 -3.43 16.84
N LEU A 128 22.69 -3.03 15.59
CA LEU A 128 22.98 -1.63 15.22
C LEU A 128 21.72 -0.75 15.20
N LEU A 129 20.54 -1.35 15.05
CA LEU A 129 19.25 -0.65 15.03
C LEU A 129 18.60 -0.53 16.41
N LYS A 130 19.15 -1.19 17.44
CA LYS A 130 18.76 -0.91 18.83
C LYS A 130 19.25 0.50 19.17
N PRO A 131 18.35 1.47 19.43
CA PRO A 131 18.78 2.75 19.97
C PRO A 131 19.50 2.44 21.28
N GLY A 132 20.70 3.00 21.47
CA GLY A 132 21.26 3.14 22.81
C GLY A 132 20.19 3.78 23.70
N GLY A 133 19.99 3.23 24.90
CA GLY A 133 18.91 3.61 25.81
C GLY A 133 18.85 5.07 26.17
#